data_AF-A0A7S0JL06-F1
#
_entry.id   AF-A0A7S0JL06-F1
#
_cell.length_a   1.000
_cell.length_b   1.000
_cell.length_c   1.000
_cell.angle_alpha   90.00
_cell.angle_beta   90.00
_cell.angle_gamma   90.00
#
_symmetry.space_group_name_H-M   'P 1'
#
loop_
_entity.id
_entity.type
_entity.pdbx_description
1 polymer ?
#
loop_
_entity_poly.entity_id
_entity_poly.type
_entity_poly.pdbx_seq_one_letter_code
_entity_poly.pdbx_strand_id
1 'polypeptide(L)'
;PISPLHPDGYTVHSITPQLLDTLKSAALRPPSRSWRGSGADLEDFIIYGPSARVVLDASLADQVRAELRPVLQRFCACQLEQRGIVHGLRTYARGATLVPHLDWPDKWVVSATLAVTIN
;
A
#
# COMPACT_ATOMS: atom_id res chain seq x y z
N PRO A 1 2.45 22.06 1.63
CA PRO A 1 1.95 22.70 0.39
C PRO A 1 2.01 21.69 -0.77
N ILE A 2 0.86 21.26 -1.29
CA ILE A 2 0.80 20.31 -2.41
C ILE A 2 0.86 21.10 -3.72
N SER A 3 1.69 20.64 -4.66
CA SER A 3 2.01 21.29 -5.93
C SER A 3 0.78 21.44 -6.85
N PRO A 4 0.62 22.58 -7.57
CA PRO A 4 -0.55 22.88 -8.41
C PRO A 4 -0.57 22.18 -9.79
N LEU A 5 0.26 21.16 -10.01
CA LEU A 5 0.35 20.45 -11.28
C LEU A 5 -0.06 18.99 -11.10
N HIS A 6 -1.37 18.73 -11.07
CA HIS A 6 -1.91 17.37 -11.22
C HIS A 6 -2.67 17.30 -12.55
N PRO A 7 -2.21 16.51 -13.54
CA PRO A 7 -2.93 16.30 -14.79
C PRO A 7 -4.26 15.58 -14.54
N ASP A 8 -5.27 15.84 -15.37
CA ASP A 8 -6.58 15.19 -15.32
C ASP A 8 -6.43 13.67 -15.17
N GLY A 9 -6.86 13.11 -14.02
CA GLY A 9 -6.75 11.67 -13.75
C GLY A 9 -6.40 11.28 -12.31
N TYR A 10 -6.06 12.22 -11.43
CA TYR A 10 -5.80 11.93 -10.02
C TYR A 10 -6.84 12.58 -9.11
N THR A 11 -7.60 11.76 -8.38
CA THR A 11 -8.47 12.22 -7.29
C THR A 11 -7.73 12.15 -5.96
N VAL A 12 -7.69 13.27 -5.24
CA VAL A 12 -7.17 13.30 -3.87
C VAL A 12 -8.26 12.82 -2.92
N HIS A 13 -7.95 11.79 -2.16
CA HIS A 13 -8.82 11.27 -1.10
C HIS A 13 -8.11 11.37 0.24
N SER A 14 -8.76 12.03 1.21
CA SER A 14 -8.30 12.03 2.59
C SER A 14 -8.71 10.72 3.27
N ILE A 15 -7.75 10.09 3.94
CA ILE A 15 -8.05 9.11 5.00
C ILE A 15 -8.31 9.84 6.32
N THR A 16 -8.88 9.15 7.30
CA THR A 16 -9.10 9.75 8.61
C THR A 16 -7.77 10.09 9.30
N PRO A 17 -7.71 11.20 10.08
CA PRO A 17 -6.52 11.53 10.86
C PRO A 17 -6.09 10.38 11.78
N GLN A 18 -7.06 9.69 12.38
CA GLN A 18 -6.82 8.56 13.27
C GLN A 18 -6.13 7.40 12.54
N LEU A 19 -6.58 7.06 11.32
CA LEU A 19 -5.91 6.05 10.51
C LEU A 19 -4.51 6.49 10.12
N LEU A 20 -4.32 7.76 9.71
CA LEU A 20 -3.01 8.29 9.36
C LEU A 20 -2.02 8.20 10.54
N ASP A 21 -2.44 8.59 11.74
CA ASP A 21 -1.59 8.53 12.95
C ASP A 21 -1.25 7.09 13.34
N THR A 22 -2.22 6.18 13.17
CA THR A 22 -1.99 4.75 13.41
C THR A 22 -1.02 4.15 12.40
N LEU A 23 -1.12 4.53 11.12
CA LEU A 23 -0.18 4.10 10.07
C LEU A 23 1.23 4.65 10.31
N LYS A 24 1.37 5.92 10.71
CA LYS A 24 2.66 6.51 11.09
C LYS A 24 3.28 5.77 12.27
N SER A 25 2.50 5.49 13.30
CA SER A 25 2.96 4.72 14.47
C SER A 25 3.37 3.30 14.08
N ALA A 26 2.58 2.65 13.21
CA ALA A 26 2.89 1.32 12.71
C ALA A 26 4.20 1.29 11.91
N ALA A 27 4.51 2.34 11.14
CA ALA A 27 5.73 2.44 10.35
C ALA A 27 7.02 2.55 11.19
N LEU A 28 6.90 2.96 12.47
CA LEU A 28 8.02 2.99 13.42
C LEU A 28 8.33 1.61 14.03
N ARG A 29 7.47 0.60 13.82
CA ARG A 29 7.72 -0.76 14.32
C ARG A 29 8.94 -1.37 13.61
N PRO A 30 9.70 -2.26 14.28
CA PRO A 30 10.83 -2.93 13.66
C PRO A 30 10.36 -3.67 12.40
N PRO A 31 10.89 -3.31 11.22
CA PRO A 31 10.47 -3.99 10.01
C PRO A 31 11.09 -5.39 9.96
N SER A 32 10.39 -6.32 9.31
CA SER A 32 11.08 -7.47 8.75
C SER A 32 11.95 -6.95 7.60
N ARG A 33 13.26 -7.13 7.71
CA ARG A 33 14.19 -6.86 6.62
C ARG A 33 13.92 -7.86 5.50
N SER A 34 13.17 -7.45 4.49
CA SER A 34 12.99 -8.23 3.27
C SER A 34 14.10 -7.91 2.28
N TRP A 35 15.33 -8.26 2.65
CA TRP A 35 16.46 -8.26 1.72
C TRP A 35 16.61 -9.67 1.20
N ARG A 36 16.13 -9.91 -0.03
CA ARG A 36 15.78 -11.24 -0.55
C ARG A 36 14.58 -11.83 0.17
N GLY A 37 13.39 -11.31 -0.14
CA GLY A 37 12.25 -12.19 -0.26
C GLY A 37 11.82 -12.99 0.98
N SER A 38 11.08 -12.36 1.89
CA SER A 38 10.46 -13.09 3.01
C SER A 38 8.98 -12.73 3.17
N GLY A 39 8.26 -12.51 2.06
CA GLY A 39 6.83 -12.26 2.10
C GLY A 39 6.13 -12.81 0.88
N ALA A 40 5.46 -13.97 1.00
CA ALA A 40 4.70 -14.64 -0.07
C ALA A 40 5.52 -14.97 -1.34
N ASP A 41 5.28 -16.15 -1.92
CA ASP A 41 6.10 -16.78 -2.99
C ASP A 41 6.32 -15.96 -4.29
N LEU A 42 5.79 -14.73 -4.38
CA LEU A 42 5.90 -13.82 -5.53
C LEU A 42 6.64 -12.49 -5.24
N GLU A 43 6.83 -12.07 -3.98
CA GLU A 43 7.46 -10.75 -3.71
C GLU A 43 8.98 -10.76 -4.00
N ASP A 44 9.58 -11.94 -3.99
CA ASP A 44 11.01 -12.19 -4.18
C ASP A 44 11.52 -11.79 -5.56
N PHE A 45 10.62 -11.69 -6.55
CA PHE A 45 10.96 -11.44 -7.94
C PHE A 45 10.72 -9.99 -8.38
N ILE A 46 9.98 -9.21 -7.59
CA ILE A 46 9.49 -7.89 -8.02
C ILE A 46 10.19 -6.70 -7.36
N ILE A 47 10.83 -6.88 -6.19
CA ILE A 47 11.56 -5.81 -5.49
C ILE A 47 13.06 -6.07 -5.53
N TYR A 48 13.81 -5.11 -6.07
CA TYR A 48 15.27 -5.11 -6.05
C TYR A 48 15.79 -4.02 -5.13
N GLY A 49 16.89 -4.30 -4.42
CA GLY A 49 17.56 -3.33 -3.55
C GLY A 49 16.93 -3.14 -2.15
N PRO A 50 17.36 -2.10 -1.41
CA PRO A 50 16.99 -1.88 -0.01
C PRO A 50 15.51 -1.70 0.28
N SER A 51 14.84 -2.73 0.75
CA SER A 51 13.45 -2.64 1.19
C SER A 51 13.23 -3.21 2.59
N ALA A 52 12.19 -2.68 3.23
CA ALA A 52 11.74 -3.10 4.53
C ALA A 52 10.22 -3.16 4.54
N ARG A 53 9.66 -4.15 5.24
CA ARG A 53 8.21 -4.33 5.36
C ARG A 53 7.79 -4.36 6.81
N VAL A 54 6.69 -3.68 7.12
CA VAL A 54 5.97 -3.83 8.37
C VAL A 54 4.62 -4.48 8.06
N VAL A 55 4.42 -5.67 8.60
CA VAL A 55 3.11 -6.35 8.53
C VAL A 55 2.14 -5.63 9.46
N LEU A 56 0.96 -5.28 8.94
CA LEU A 56 -0.09 -4.67 9.74
C LEU A 56 -0.84 -5.76 10.50
N ASP A 57 -1.28 -5.46 11.72
CA ASP A 57 -2.22 -6.33 12.40
C ASP A 57 -3.57 -6.33 11.69
N ALA A 58 -4.40 -7.33 11.98
CA ALA A 58 -5.69 -7.52 11.32
C ALA A 58 -6.62 -6.31 11.49
N SER A 59 -6.64 -5.69 12.67
CA SER A 59 -7.49 -4.54 12.98
C SER A 59 -7.13 -3.32 12.14
N LEU A 60 -5.84 -3.00 12.04
CA LEU A 60 -5.37 -1.89 11.22
C LEU A 60 -5.58 -2.19 9.72
N ALA A 61 -5.36 -3.42 9.28
CA ALA A 61 -5.67 -3.83 7.91
C ALA A 61 -7.18 -3.71 7.60
N ASP A 62 -8.07 -4.03 8.54
CA ASP A 62 -9.52 -3.83 8.41
C ASP A 62 -9.88 -2.35 8.28
N GLN A 63 -9.26 -1.48 9.07
CA GLN A 63 -9.49 -0.03 8.98
C GLN A 63 -9.05 0.54 7.63
N VAL A 64 -7.85 0.16 7.15
CA VAL A 64 -7.38 0.54 5.80
C VAL A 64 -8.37 0.08 4.72
N ARG A 65 -8.88 -1.15 4.82
CA ARG A 65 -9.88 -1.67 3.87
C ARG A 65 -11.19 -0.89 3.94
N ALA A 66 -11.69 -0.60 5.13
CA ALA A 66 -12.94 0.12 5.31
C ALA A 66 -12.89 1.52 4.68
N GLU A 67 -11.76 2.21 4.80
CA GLU A 67 -11.59 3.54 4.22
C GLU A 67 -11.34 3.53 2.71
N LEU A 68 -10.50 2.63 2.21
CA LEU A 68 -10.14 2.61 0.80
C LEU A 68 -11.19 1.94 -0.08
N ARG A 69 -11.93 0.93 0.41
CA ARG A 69 -12.93 0.21 -0.39
C ARG A 69 -13.93 1.12 -1.10
N PRO A 70 -14.63 2.07 -0.45
CA PRO A 70 -15.58 2.95 -1.15
C PRO A 70 -14.90 3.88 -2.17
N VAL A 71 -13.62 4.21 -1.99
CA VAL A 71 -12.84 4.96 -2.99
C VAL A 71 -12.57 4.08 -4.20
N LEU A 72 -12.07 2.86 -4.00
CA LEU A 72 -11.75 1.93 -5.07
C LEU A 72 -12.98 1.45 -5.83
N GLN A 73 -14.10 1.20 -5.13
CA GLN A 73 -15.38 0.85 -5.77
C GLN A 73 -15.89 1.95 -6.69
N ARG A 74 -15.75 3.23 -6.28
CA ARG A 74 -16.11 4.37 -7.14
C ARG A 74 -15.18 4.48 -8.33
N PHE A 75 -13.88 4.30 -8.12
CA PHE A 75 -12.88 4.34 -9.19
C PHE A 75 -13.10 3.24 -10.25
N CYS A 76 -13.33 2.00 -9.83
CA CYS A 76 -13.54 0.87 -10.76
C CYS A 76 -14.98 0.74 -11.26
N ALA A 77 -15.91 1.55 -10.76
CA ALA A 77 -17.35 1.40 -10.98
C ALA A 77 -17.85 -0.05 -10.73
N CYS A 78 -17.29 -0.71 -9.71
CA CYS A 78 -17.48 -2.14 -9.47
C CYS A 78 -17.71 -2.45 -7.98
N GLN A 79 -18.31 -3.61 -7.69
CA GLN A 79 -18.38 -4.13 -6.33
C GLN A 79 -17.10 -4.89 -6.01
N LEU A 80 -16.43 -4.51 -4.92
CA LEU A 80 -15.23 -5.18 -4.43
C LEU A 80 -15.59 -6.11 -3.27
N GLU A 81 -14.90 -7.25 -3.19
CA GLU A 81 -15.03 -8.17 -2.07
C GLU A 81 -14.71 -7.49 -0.73
N GLN A 82 -15.35 -7.95 0.35
CA GLN A 82 -15.09 -7.38 1.68
C GLN A 82 -13.68 -7.72 2.19
N ARG A 83 -13.09 -8.83 1.74
CA ARG A 83 -11.81 -9.36 2.23
C ARG A 83 -10.65 -9.10 1.27
N GLY A 84 -10.46 -7.84 0.87
CA GLY A 84 -9.27 -7.43 0.14
C GLY A 84 -7.97 -7.73 0.90
N ILE A 85 -6.84 -7.73 0.21
CA ILE A 85 -5.53 -8.00 0.79
C ILE A 85 -4.82 -6.67 1.07
N VAL A 86 -4.25 -6.54 2.27
CA VAL A 86 -3.38 -5.42 2.65
C VAL A 86 -1.98 -5.98 2.87
N HIS A 87 -1.05 -5.68 1.95
CA HIS A 87 0.33 -6.17 2.03
C HIS A 87 1.12 -5.48 3.16
N GLY A 88 0.64 -4.35 3.68
CA GLY A 88 1.22 -3.63 4.80
C GLY A 88 2.03 -2.43 4.38
N LEU A 89 2.94 -1.97 5.25
CA LEU A 89 3.75 -0.78 4.99
C LEU A 89 5.10 -1.19 4.44
N ARG A 90 5.50 -0.58 3.32
CA ARG A 90 6.81 -0.81 2.71
C ARG A 90 7.61 0.48 2.69
N THR A 91 8.88 0.36 3.02
CA THR A 91 9.87 1.42 2.90
C THR A 91 10.89 1.01 1.85
N TYR A 92 11.09 1.86 0.85
CA TYR A 92 12.10 1.70 -0.19
C TYR A 92 13.22 2.70 0.08
N ALA A 93 14.42 2.21 0.40
CA ALA A 93 15.59 3.08 0.57
C ALA A 93 16.23 3.37 -0.80
N ARG A 94 17.18 4.31 -0.82
CA ARG A 94 17.89 4.71 -2.04
C ARG A 94 18.49 3.49 -2.75
N GLY A 95 18.18 3.33 -4.03
CA GLY A 95 18.62 2.21 -4.85
C GLY A 95 17.66 1.02 -4.87
N ALA A 96 16.55 1.08 -4.11
CA ALA A 96 15.47 0.12 -4.25
C ALA A 96 14.57 0.45 -5.43
N THR A 97 14.07 -0.57 -6.11
CA THR A 97 13.17 -0.45 -7.26
C THR A 97 12.16 -1.58 -7.30
N LEU A 98 11.00 -1.30 -7.88
CA LEU A 98 9.93 -2.25 -8.14
C LEU A 98 9.92 -2.51 -9.64
N VAL A 99 10.16 -3.75 -10.07
CA VAL A 99 10.11 -4.09 -11.50
C VAL A 99 8.66 -4.17 -11.99
N PRO A 100 8.43 -4.00 -13.30
CA PRO A 100 7.11 -4.20 -13.88
C PRO A 100 6.57 -5.59 -13.55
N HIS A 101 5.35 -5.65 -13.02
CA HIS A 101 4.68 -6.89 -12.65
C HIS A 101 3.17 -6.72 -12.74
N LEU A 102 2.47 -7.86 -12.72
CA LEU A 102 1.03 -7.91 -12.48
C LEU A 102 0.81 -8.25 -11.00
N ASP A 103 -0.05 -7.48 -10.32
CA ASP A 103 -0.37 -7.71 -8.90
C ASP A 103 -0.96 -9.12 -8.68
N TRP A 104 -1.83 -9.58 -9.59
CA TRP A 104 -2.28 -10.97 -9.70
C TRP A 104 -2.47 -11.33 -11.18
N PRO A 105 -1.67 -12.25 -11.75
CA PRO A 105 -1.76 -12.58 -13.17
C PRO A 105 -3.10 -13.23 -13.56
N ASP A 106 -3.73 -13.95 -12.63
CA ASP A 106 -4.94 -14.73 -12.90
C ASP A 106 -6.23 -14.08 -12.39
N LYS A 107 -6.18 -12.81 -11.95
CA LYS A 107 -7.35 -12.13 -11.36
C LYS A 107 -7.46 -10.68 -11.81
N TRP A 108 -8.70 -10.22 -11.92
CA TRP A 108 -9.01 -8.80 -12.03
C TRP A 108 -8.85 -8.14 -10.67
N VAL A 109 -7.89 -7.22 -10.56
CA VAL A 109 -7.58 -6.54 -9.31
C VAL A 109 -7.60 -5.03 -9.48
N VAL A 110 -8.04 -4.35 -8.43
CA VAL A 110 -7.91 -2.90 -8.28
C VAL A 110 -6.93 -2.68 -7.14
N SER A 111 -5.74 -2.18 -7.45
CA SER A 111 -4.70 -1.91 -6.45
C SER A 111 -4.61 -0.43 -6.13
N ALA A 112 -4.12 -0.14 -4.92
CA ALA A 112 -3.89 1.21 -4.47
C ALA A 112 -2.65 1.26 -3.58
N THR A 113 -1.87 2.33 -3.74
CA THR A 113 -0.73 2.61 -2.87
C THR A 113 -0.99 3.90 -2.12
N LEU A 114 -0.90 3.84 -0.79
CA LEU A 114 -0.92 5.01 0.07
C LEU A 114 0.51 5.39 0.43
N ALA A 115 0.97 6.54 -0.04
CA ALA A 115 2.25 7.10 0.37
C ALA A 115 2.11 7.77 1.74
N VAL A 116 2.77 7.22 2.76
CA VAL A 116 2.79 7.79 4.12
C VAL A 116 4.15 8.46 4.35
N THR A 117 4.14 9.78 4.53
CA THR A 117 5.33 10.54 4.91
C THR A 117 5.38 10.70 6.43
N ILE A 118 6.46 10.23 7.03
CA ILE A 118 6.79 10.46 8.44
C ILE A 118 7.76 11.64 8.46
N ASN A 119 7.35 12.75 9.07
CA ASN A 119 8.21 13.92 9.28
C ASN A 119 9.01 13.76 10.56
#